data_AF-A0A533V2Q2-F1
#
_entry.id   AF-A0A533V2Q2-F1
#
_cell.length_a   1.000
_cell.length_b   1.000
_cell.length_c   1.000
_cell.angle_alpha   90.00
_cell.angle_beta   90.00
_cell.angle_gamma   90.00
#
_symmetry.space_group_name_H-M   'P 1'
#
loop_
_entity.id
_entity.type
_entity.pdbx_description
1 polymer ?
#
loop_
_entity_poly.entity_id
_entity_poly.type
_entity_poly.pdbx_seq_one_letter_code
_entity_poly.pdbx_strand_id
1 'polypeptide(L)'
;SYIAAAKIADRIGLVNTMVFTHIPSNILLILVAFAPTLQLAIIFYLIRMTLSQMDVPTRQSYIVAIVSEEERTAASGLTNVSRNIAQAVSPSLTGYIFQSFLSLAAPFVLGGVIKIIYDLTLYFNFRNIKSKDE
;
A
#
# COMPACT_ATOMS: atom_id res chain seq x y z
N SER A 1 5.92 -12.43 -5.37
CA SER A 1 5.03 -11.79 -4.38
C SER A 1 3.56 -12.15 -4.55
N TYR A 2 2.99 -12.20 -5.77
CA TYR A 2 1.57 -12.56 -5.99
C TYR A 2 1.17 -13.94 -5.43
N ILE A 3 1.97 -14.98 -5.68
CA ILE A 3 1.73 -16.34 -5.17
C ILE A 3 1.82 -16.37 -3.63
N ALA A 4 2.74 -15.60 -3.05
CA ALA A 4 2.88 -15.51 -1.60
C ALA A 4 1.71 -14.74 -0.98
N ALA A 5 1.24 -13.68 -1.63
CA ALA A 5 0.09 -12.90 -1.17
C ALA A 5 -1.19 -13.75 -1.10
N ALA A 6 -1.44 -14.61 -2.09
CA ALA A 6 -2.55 -15.57 -2.06
C ALA A 6 -2.43 -16.53 -0.86
N LYS A 7 -1.28 -17.20 -0.70
CA LYS A 7 -1.06 -18.15 0.41
C LYS A 7 -1.16 -17.52 1.80
N ILE A 8 -0.75 -16.25 1.94
CA ILE A 8 -0.85 -15.52 3.21
C ILE A 8 -2.32 -15.14 3.43
N ALA A 9 -3.02 -14.65 2.41
CA ALA A 9 -4.44 -14.32 2.47
C ALA A 9 -5.30 -15.52 2.87
N ASP A 10 -5.03 -16.71 2.37
CA ASP A 10 -5.74 -17.94 2.77
C ASP A 10 -5.64 -18.24 4.28
N ARG A 11 -4.60 -17.74 4.95
CA ARG A 11 -4.36 -17.99 6.38
C ARG A 11 -4.87 -16.90 7.30
N ILE A 12 -4.71 -15.64 6.91
CA ILE A 12 -4.98 -14.50 7.80
C ILE A 12 -6.08 -13.59 7.27
N GLY A 13 -6.61 -13.83 6.07
CA GLY A 13 -7.62 -13.01 5.41
C GLY A 13 -7.03 -11.97 4.45
N LEU A 14 -7.85 -11.52 3.51
CA LEU A 14 -7.45 -10.60 2.43
C LEU A 14 -7.07 -9.22 2.97
N VAL A 15 -7.91 -8.66 3.84
CA VAL A 15 -7.71 -7.33 4.47
C VAL A 15 -6.44 -7.33 5.32
N ASN A 16 -6.27 -8.35 6.15
CA ASN A 16 -5.13 -8.49 7.05
C ASN A 16 -3.81 -8.62 6.26
N THR A 17 -3.81 -9.41 5.19
CA THR A 17 -2.63 -9.57 4.33
C THR A 17 -2.19 -8.25 3.71
N MET A 18 -3.15 -7.46 3.22
CA MET A 18 -2.87 -6.12 2.70
C MET A 18 -2.23 -5.21 3.76
N VAL A 19 -2.84 -5.12 4.94
CA VAL A 19 -2.43 -4.18 6.00
C VAL A 19 -1.11 -4.60 6.65
N PHE A 20 -0.98 -5.86 7.08
CA PHE A 20 0.18 -6.33 7.85
C PHE A 20 1.46 -6.40 7.03
N THR A 21 1.38 -6.47 5.71
CA THR A 21 2.55 -6.43 4.83
C THR A 21 2.97 -4.99 4.54
N HIS A 22 2.03 -4.06 4.49
CA HIS A 22 2.30 -2.67 4.21
C HIS A 22 2.87 -1.89 5.37
N ILE A 23 2.38 -2.09 6.60
CA ILE A 23 2.90 -1.37 7.77
C ILE A 23 4.43 -1.54 7.90
N PRO A 24 5.00 -2.76 7.95
CA PRO A 24 6.45 -2.92 7.99
C PRO A 24 7.14 -2.41 6.71
N SER A 25 6.51 -2.59 5.54
CA SER A 25 7.03 -2.04 4.28
C SER A 25 7.19 -0.51 4.33
N ASN A 26 6.23 0.22 4.91
CA ASN A 26 6.26 1.68 5.00
C ASN A 26 7.07 2.18 6.18
N ILE A 27 7.22 1.40 7.26
CA ILE A 27 8.25 1.67 8.27
C ILE A 27 9.64 1.63 7.63
N LEU A 28 9.93 0.62 6.80
CA LEU A 28 11.19 0.56 6.05
C LEU A 28 11.38 1.76 5.11
N LEU A 29 10.32 2.25 4.48
CA LEU A 29 10.38 3.48 3.67
C LEU A 29 10.77 4.70 4.52
N ILE A 30 10.19 4.83 5.71
CA ILE A 30 10.53 5.91 6.64
C ILE A 30 11.99 5.77 7.10
N LEU A 31 12.47 4.56 7.38
CA LEU A 31 13.85 4.30 7.78
C LEU A 31 14.87 4.69 6.69
N VAL A 32 14.52 4.62 5.40
CA VAL A 32 15.37 5.14 4.32
C VAL A 32 15.69 6.63 4.53
N ALA A 33 14.73 7.41 5.02
CA ALA A 33 14.87 8.84 5.27
C ALA A 33 15.89 9.16 6.38
N PHE A 34 16.11 8.20 7.29
CA PHE A 34 17.00 8.34 8.46
C PHE A 34 18.25 7.47 8.35
N ALA A 35 18.50 6.84 7.20
CA ALA A 35 19.64 5.97 7.02
C ALA A 35 20.95 6.80 7.05
N PRO A 36 21.91 6.48 7.93
CA PRO A 36 23.16 7.23 8.04
C PRO A 36 24.13 6.93 6.89
N THR A 37 23.90 5.85 6.14
CA THR A 37 24.73 5.43 5.01
C THR A 37 23.87 5.00 3.83
N LEU A 38 24.41 5.13 2.62
CA LEU A 38 23.77 4.68 1.38
C LEU A 38 23.47 3.18 1.40
N GLN A 39 24.37 2.37 1.96
CA GLN A 39 24.19 0.92 2.04
C GLN A 39 22.96 0.55 2.86
N LEU A 40 22.73 1.22 4.00
CA LEU A 40 21.54 0.99 4.83
C LEU A 40 20.26 1.44 4.12
N ALA A 41 20.29 2.59 3.44
CA ALA A 41 19.15 3.05 2.65
C ALA A 41 18.74 2.03 1.57
N ILE A 42 19.72 1.47 0.84
CA ILE A 42 19.49 0.43 -0.17
C ILE A 42 18.91 -0.83 0.48
N ILE A 43 19.48 -1.30 1.59
CA ILE A 43 18.98 -2.50 2.30
C ILE A 43 17.52 -2.31 2.71
N PHE A 44 17.17 -1.20 3.36
CA PHE A 44 15.79 -0.94 3.76
C PHE A 44 14.85 -0.87 2.56
N TYR A 45 15.27 -0.22 1.48
CA TYR A 45 14.48 -0.12 0.26
C TYR A 45 14.25 -1.48 -0.42
N LEU A 46 15.27 -2.33 -0.49
CA LEU A 46 15.17 -3.66 -1.08
C LEU A 46 14.27 -4.57 -0.25
N ILE A 47 14.38 -4.56 1.08
CA ILE A 47 13.46 -5.32 1.94
C ILE A 47 12.03 -4.82 1.73
N ARG A 48 11.82 -3.49 1.69
CA ARG A 48 10.52 -2.90 1.39
C ARG A 48 9.90 -3.44 0.11
N MET A 49 10.68 -3.55 -0.97
CA MET A 49 10.21 -4.04 -2.28
C MET A 49 9.67 -5.48 -2.23
N THR A 50 10.16 -6.31 -1.33
CA THR A 50 9.63 -7.68 -1.16
C THR A 50 8.22 -7.70 -0.59
N LEU A 51 7.87 -6.66 0.18
CA LEU A 51 6.60 -6.53 0.92
C LEU A 51 5.57 -5.64 0.20
N SER A 52 6.03 -4.64 -0.57
CA SER A 52 5.17 -3.55 -1.04
C SER A 52 4.12 -3.92 -2.09
N GLN A 53 4.19 -5.12 -2.67
CA GLN A 53 3.35 -5.53 -3.81
C GLN A 53 2.22 -6.50 -3.43
N MET A 54 1.98 -6.73 -2.14
CA MET A 54 0.99 -7.73 -1.70
C MET A 54 -0.46 -7.23 -1.78
N ASP A 55 -0.70 -5.94 -2.00
CA ASP A 55 -2.04 -5.35 -2.11
C ASP A 55 -2.72 -5.49 -3.44
N VAL A 56 -1.95 -5.49 -4.54
CA VAL A 56 -2.52 -5.57 -5.87
C VAL A 56 -3.41 -6.82 -6.02
N PRO A 57 -2.92 -8.04 -5.76
CA PRO A 57 -3.77 -9.23 -5.86
C PRO A 57 -4.85 -9.29 -4.79
N THR A 58 -4.52 -8.97 -3.54
CA THR A 58 -5.46 -9.11 -2.42
C THR A 58 -6.63 -8.12 -2.51
N ARG A 59 -6.39 -6.88 -2.96
CA ARG A 59 -7.46 -5.91 -3.23
C ARG A 59 -8.35 -6.33 -4.37
N GLN A 60 -7.77 -6.86 -5.45
CA GLN A 60 -8.56 -7.35 -6.59
C GLN A 60 -9.47 -8.50 -6.15
N SER A 61 -8.94 -9.49 -5.42
CA SER A 61 -9.73 -10.58 -4.83
C SER A 61 -10.79 -10.05 -3.86
N TYR A 62 -10.45 -9.07 -3.02
CA TYR A 62 -11.38 -8.51 -2.04
C TYR A 62 -12.58 -7.82 -2.70
N ILE A 63 -12.36 -7.01 -3.75
CA ILE A 63 -13.47 -6.38 -4.50
C ILE A 63 -14.40 -7.43 -5.09
N VAL A 64 -13.86 -8.50 -5.65
CA VAL A 64 -14.66 -9.61 -6.22
C VAL A 64 -15.49 -10.32 -5.15
N ALA A 65 -14.96 -10.45 -3.93
CA ALA A 65 -15.61 -11.14 -2.82
C ALA A 65 -16.74 -10.34 -2.16
N ILE A 66 -16.70 -9.01 -2.19
CA ILE A 66 -17.69 -8.15 -1.49
C ILE A 66 -18.69 -7.45 -2.42
N VAL A 67 -18.45 -7.43 -3.74
CA VAL A 67 -19.29 -6.76 -4.74
C VAL A 67 -20.06 -7.78 -5.59
N SER A 68 -21.30 -7.44 -5.96
CA SER A 68 -22.11 -8.24 -6.90
C SER A 68 -21.45 -8.36 -8.28
N GLU A 69 -21.74 -9.43 -9.03
CA GLU A 69 -21.04 -9.69 -10.29
C GLU A 69 -21.19 -8.56 -11.30
N GLU A 70 -22.39 -7.97 -11.36
CA GLU A 70 -22.75 -6.87 -12.24
C GLU A 70 -21.99 -5.58 -11.90
N GLU A 71 -21.65 -5.38 -10.63
CA GLU A 71 -20.99 -4.16 -10.14
C GLU A 71 -19.45 -4.28 -10.10
N ARG A 72 -18.88 -5.48 -10.20
CA ARG A 72 -17.42 -5.72 -10.10
C ARG A 72 -16.60 -4.88 -11.09
N THR A 73 -17.08 -4.76 -12.33
CA THR A 73 -16.41 -3.95 -13.36
C THR A 73 -16.42 -2.46 -12.99
N ALA A 74 -17.56 -1.95 -12.53
CA ALA A 74 -17.69 -0.57 -12.10
C ALA A 74 -16.83 -0.27 -10.85
N ALA A 75 -16.87 -1.15 -9.85
CA ALA A 75 -16.08 -1.02 -8.62
C ALA A 75 -14.55 -1.06 -8.90
N SER A 76 -14.12 -1.99 -9.76
CA SER A 76 -12.72 -2.08 -10.18
C SER A 76 -12.30 -0.85 -11.00
N GLY A 77 -13.18 -0.38 -11.89
CA GLY A 77 -12.98 0.83 -12.68
C GLY A 77 -12.78 2.06 -11.80
N LEU A 78 -13.69 2.30 -10.85
CA LEU A 78 -13.58 3.42 -9.91
C LEU A 78 -12.29 3.35 -9.09
N THR A 79 -11.95 2.17 -8.57
CA THR A 79 -10.71 1.95 -7.81
C THR A 79 -9.47 2.28 -8.64
N ASN A 80 -9.44 1.86 -9.91
CA ASN A 80 -8.32 2.13 -10.81
C ASN A 80 -8.23 3.61 -11.18
N VAL A 81 -9.36 4.27 -11.44
CA VAL A 81 -9.39 5.72 -11.73
C VAL A 81 -8.85 6.51 -10.55
N SER A 82 -9.32 6.24 -9.33
CA SER A 82 -8.82 6.91 -8.11
C SER A 82 -7.31 6.70 -7.94
N ARG A 83 -6.82 5.47 -8.18
CA ARG A 83 -5.39 5.15 -8.14
C ARG A 83 -4.60 5.92 -9.19
N ASN A 84 -5.09 5.99 -10.42
CA ASN A 84 -4.39 6.66 -11.52
C ASN A 84 -4.31 8.17 -11.29
N ILE A 85 -5.38 8.79 -10.78
CA ILE A 85 -5.36 10.20 -10.40
C ILE A 85 -4.29 10.46 -9.33
N ALA A 86 -4.26 9.65 -8.28
CA ALA A 86 -3.24 9.77 -7.23
C ALA A 86 -1.82 9.61 -7.82
N GLN A 87 -1.61 8.63 -8.70
CA GLN A 87 -0.33 8.40 -9.37
C GLN A 87 0.09 9.55 -10.31
N ALA A 88 -0.86 10.20 -10.96
CA ALA A 88 -0.59 11.34 -11.84
C ALA A 88 -0.18 12.60 -11.06
N VAL A 89 -0.80 12.83 -9.90
CA VAL A 89 -0.55 14.04 -9.08
C VAL A 89 0.68 13.89 -8.18
N SER A 90 0.96 12.68 -7.68
CA SER A 90 2.02 12.43 -6.70
C SER A 90 3.43 12.89 -7.13
N PRO A 91 3.89 12.70 -8.38
CA PRO A 91 5.20 13.16 -8.82
C PRO A 91 5.36 14.68 -8.75
N SER A 92 4.35 15.44 -9.18
CA SER A 92 4.37 16.90 -9.12
C SER A 92 4.41 17.41 -7.68
N LEU A 93 3.60 16.81 -6.80
CA LEU A 93 3.61 17.13 -5.37
C LEU A 93 4.95 16.80 -4.73
N THR A 94 5.54 15.65 -5.08
CA THR A 94 6.86 15.24 -4.60
C THR A 94 7.96 16.19 -5.09
N GLY A 95 7.91 16.61 -6.36
CA GLY A 95 8.82 17.60 -6.92
C GLY A 95 8.74 18.95 -6.20
N TYR A 96 7.52 19.40 -5.89
CA TYR A 96 7.31 20.61 -5.08
C TYR A 96 7.88 20.47 -3.67
N ILE A 97 7.71 19.32 -3.01
CA ILE A 97 8.29 19.05 -1.68
C ILE A 97 9.82 19.09 -1.74
N PHE A 98 10.44 18.58 -2.80
CA PHE A 98 11.90 18.66 -2.97
C PHE A 98 12.40 20.09 -3.21
N GLN A 99 11.63 20.92 -3.91
CA GLN A 99 11.97 22.33 -4.17
C GLN A 99 11.74 23.22 -2.95
N SER A 100 10.70 22.91 -2.17
CA SER A 100 10.46 23.54 -0.87
C SER A 100 11.56 23.09 0.08
N PHE A 101 12.05 23.96 0.97
CA PHE A 101 13.16 23.68 1.90
C PHE A 101 12.90 22.55 2.94
N LEU A 102 11.91 21.67 2.70
CA LEU A 102 11.40 20.63 3.60
C LEU A 102 12.32 19.39 3.77
N SER A 103 13.47 19.32 3.07
CA SER A 103 14.43 18.19 3.02
C SER A 103 14.14 17.11 1.98
N LEU A 104 15.22 16.54 1.41
CA LEU A 104 15.18 15.37 0.53
C LEU A 104 14.60 14.12 1.22
N ALA A 105 14.59 14.10 2.54
CA ALA A 105 14.00 13.02 3.35
C ALA A 105 12.46 13.08 3.40
N ALA A 106 11.86 14.25 3.17
CA ALA A 106 10.44 14.49 3.46
C ALA A 106 9.47 13.57 2.69
N PRO A 107 9.63 13.31 1.38
CA PRO A 107 8.71 12.43 0.65
C PRO A 107 8.69 10.99 1.17
N PHE A 108 9.82 10.49 1.66
CA PHE A 108 9.90 9.14 2.24
C PHE A 108 9.09 9.04 3.53
N VAL A 109 9.21 10.04 4.41
CA VAL A 109 8.46 10.10 5.67
C VAL A 109 6.98 10.33 5.41
N LEU A 110 6.63 11.36 4.63
CA LEU A 110 5.23 11.71 4.32
C LEU A 110 4.53 10.55 3.60
N GLY A 111 5.15 9.98 2.58
CA GLY A 111 4.59 8.84 1.85
C GLY A 111 4.36 7.62 2.75
N GLY A 112 5.33 7.30 3.61
CA GLY A 112 5.21 6.21 4.57
C GLY A 112 4.09 6.42 5.57
N VAL A 113 3.99 7.61 6.16
CA VAL A 113 2.95 7.96 7.15
C VAL A 113 1.56 7.97 6.52
N ILE A 114 1.38 8.61 5.36
CA ILE A 114 0.10 8.64 4.64
C ILE A 114 -0.37 7.22 4.35
N LYS A 115 0.55 6.35 3.90
CA LYS A 115 0.20 4.96 3.58
C LYS A 115 -0.18 4.16 4.82
N ILE A 116 0.54 4.31 5.93
CA ILE A 116 0.18 3.68 7.22
C ILE A 116 -1.20 4.12 7.69
N ILE A 117 -1.52 5.43 7.63
CA ILE A 117 -2.83 5.96 8.00
C ILE A 117 -3.92 5.33 7.10
N TYR A 118 -3.67 5.23 5.80
CA TYR A 118 -4.58 4.55 4.87
C TYR A 118 -4.79 3.08 5.25
N ASP A 119 -3.73 2.33 5.54
CA ASP A 119 -3.83 0.91 5.85
C ASP A 119 -4.58 0.68 7.18
N LEU A 120 -4.35 1.54 8.19
CA LEU A 120 -5.11 1.51 9.45
C LEU A 120 -6.59 1.85 9.23
N THR A 121 -6.87 2.88 8.44
CA THR A 121 -8.25 3.27 8.11
C THR A 121 -8.95 2.12 7.39
N LEU A 122 -8.30 1.50 6.42
CA LEU A 122 -8.81 0.33 5.71
C LEU A 122 -9.08 -0.82 6.67
N TYR A 123 -8.13 -1.14 7.56
CA TYR A 123 -8.31 -2.19 8.56
C TYR A 123 -9.53 -1.93 9.44
N PHE A 124 -9.66 -0.76 10.04
CA PHE A 124 -10.77 -0.48 10.95
C PHE A 124 -12.15 -0.48 10.28
N ASN A 125 -12.24 -0.03 9.03
CA ASN A 125 -13.49 -0.03 8.28
C ASN A 125 -13.89 -1.42 7.76
N PHE A 126 -12.91 -2.25 7.38
CA PHE A 126 -13.19 -3.50 6.66
C PHE A 126 -12.91 -4.79 7.45
N ARG A 127 -12.26 -4.74 8.62
CA ARG A 127 -11.94 -5.95 9.42
C ARG A 127 -13.15 -6.80 9.83
N ASN A 128 -14.35 -6.23 9.85
CA ASN A 128 -15.59 -6.90 10.26
C ASN A 128 -16.45 -7.33 9.07
N ILE A 129 -16.06 -6.99 7.84
CA ILE A 129 -16.80 -7.35 6.63
C ILE A 129 -16.28 -8.71 6.20
N LYS A 130 -17.09 -9.75 6.44
CA LYS A 130 -16.79 -11.11 5.95
C LYS A 130 -16.88 -11.12 4.43
N SER A 131 -15.78 -11.45 3.79
CA SER A 131 -15.75 -11.78 2.36
C SER A 131 -16.59 -13.06 2.14
N LYS A 132 -17.34 -13.17 1.04
CA LYS A 132 -18.14 -14.37 0.75
C LYS A 132 -17.32 -15.65 0.64
N ASP A 133 -16.00 -15.53 0.47
CA ASP A 133 -15.05 -16.63 0.30
C ASP A 133 -14.16 -16.86 1.55
N GLU A 134 -14.45 -16.21 2.68
CA GLU A 134 -13.87 -16.51 4.02
C GLU A 134 -14.83 -17.36 4.87
#